data_AF-A0A953PPE2-F1
#
_entry.id   AF-A0A953PPE2-F1
#
_cell.length_a   1.000
_cell.length_b   1.000
_cell.length_c   1.000
_cell.angle_alpha   90.00
_cell.angle_beta   90.00
_cell.angle_gamma   90.00
#
_symmetry.space_group_name_H-M   'P 1'
#
loop_
_entity.id
_entity.type
_entity.pdbx_description
1 polymer ?
#
loop_
_entity_poly.entity_id
_entity_poly.type
_entity_poly.pdbx_seq_one_letter_code
_entity_poly.pdbx_strand_id
1 'polypeptide(L)'
;MADEFGGDAGVIGKPVRLDSESYTIIGVMPQAFRFPTADALYWTATRFPEQEYSDRNNNWHYPVGRLRAGASSRSAPRSAPGARG
;
A
#
# COMPACT_ATOMS: atom_id res chain seq x y z
N MET A 1 18.11 6.37 -9.03
CA MET A 1 17.78 5.05 -9.61
C MET A 1 16.26 4.86 -9.63
N ALA A 2 15.50 5.86 -10.11
CA ALA A 2 14.03 5.88 -10.08
C ALA A 2 13.41 5.68 -11.48
N ASP A 3 14.19 5.12 -12.41
CA ASP A 3 13.92 5.16 -13.85
C ASP A 3 13.65 3.78 -14.46
N GLU A 4 13.79 2.68 -13.71
CA GLU A 4 13.91 1.35 -14.33
C GLU A 4 12.65 0.84 -15.02
N PHE A 5 11.46 1.37 -14.70
CA PHE A 5 10.22 0.93 -15.32
C PHE A 5 9.30 2.03 -15.82
N GLY A 6 9.58 3.33 -15.56
CA GLY A 6 9.03 4.52 -16.25
C GLY A 6 7.54 4.60 -16.68
N GLY A 7 6.64 3.72 -16.23
CA GLY A 7 5.33 3.53 -16.88
C GLY A 7 5.33 2.56 -18.08
N ASP A 8 6.44 1.87 -18.38
CA ASP A 8 6.54 0.85 -19.43
C ASP A 8 5.73 -0.40 -19.06
N ALA A 9 4.57 -0.58 -19.68
CA ALA A 9 3.77 -1.80 -19.50
C ALA A 9 4.45 -3.06 -20.08
N GLY A 10 5.50 -2.90 -20.89
CA GLY A 10 6.25 -4.00 -21.53
C GLY A 10 7.04 -4.90 -20.56
N VAL A 11 7.10 -4.54 -19.27
CA VAL A 11 7.75 -5.37 -18.23
C VAL A 11 6.80 -6.30 -17.48
N ILE A 12 5.49 -6.22 -17.73
CA ILE A 12 4.52 -7.14 -17.10
C ILE A 12 4.87 -8.60 -17.46
N GLY A 13 4.86 -9.48 -16.45
CA GLY A 13 5.23 -10.89 -16.56
C GLY A 13 6.72 -11.18 -16.38
N LYS A 14 7.58 -10.15 -16.33
CA LYS A 14 9.02 -10.33 -16.09
C LYS A 14 9.34 -10.49 -14.60
N PRO A 15 10.42 -11.20 -14.26
CA PRO A 15 10.89 -11.29 -12.88
C PRO A 15 11.59 -10.00 -12.44
N VAL A 16 11.44 -9.65 -11.17
CA VAL A 16 12.18 -8.60 -10.47
C VAL A 16 12.66 -9.13 -9.12
N ARG A 17 13.86 -8.73 -8.68
CA ARG A 17 14.36 -9.10 -7.36
C ARG A 17 14.11 -7.98 -6.35
N LEU A 18 13.44 -8.30 -5.25
CA LEU A 18 13.22 -7.43 -4.09
C LEU A 18 13.76 -8.14 -2.86
N ASP A 19 14.66 -7.51 -2.10
CA ASP A 19 15.22 -8.05 -0.85
C ASP A 19 15.64 -9.52 -0.92
N SER A 20 16.32 -9.87 -2.02
CA SER A 20 16.81 -11.21 -2.38
C SER A 20 15.77 -12.22 -2.86
N GLU A 21 14.48 -11.91 -2.81
CA GLU A 21 13.39 -12.74 -3.33
C GLU A 21 13.00 -12.36 -4.76
N SER A 22 12.51 -13.33 -5.53
CA SER A 22 12.07 -13.13 -6.92
C SER A 22 10.56 -12.93 -6.97
N TYR A 23 10.11 -11.83 -7.54
CA TYR A 23 8.71 -11.47 -7.75
C TYR A 23 8.41 -11.34 -9.24
N THR A 24 7.14 -11.51 -9.61
CA THR A 24 6.67 -11.26 -10.99
C THR A 24 5.96 -9.93 -11.05
N ILE A 25 6.31 -9.09 -12.03
CA ILE A 25 5.63 -7.81 -12.26
C ILE A 25 4.21 -8.10 -12.80
N ILE A 26 3.18 -7.71 -12.07
CA ILE A 26 1.76 -7.89 -12.48
C ILE A 26 1.11 -6.60 -12.99
N GLY A 27 1.77 -5.46 -12.85
CA GLY A 27 1.27 -4.17 -13.27
C GLY A 27 2.30 -3.07 -13.06
N VAL A 28 2.10 -1.96 -13.78
CA VAL A 28 2.95 -0.76 -13.69
C VAL A 28 2.03 0.43 -13.49
N MET A 29 2.31 1.23 -12.47
CA MET A 29 1.52 2.43 -12.21
C MET A 29 1.92 3.56 -13.17
N PRO A 30 0.98 4.42 -13.58
CA PRO A 30 1.31 5.57 -14.42
C PRO A 30 2.39 6.45 -13.79
N GLN A 31 3.23 7.07 -14.61
CA GLN A 31 4.32 7.95 -14.14
C GLN A 31 3.82 9.11 -13.24
N ALA A 32 2.59 9.57 -13.45
CA ALA A 32 1.97 10.63 -12.65
C ALA A 32 1.34 10.14 -11.33
N PHE A 33 1.39 8.83 -11.04
CA PHE A 33 0.87 8.29 -9.79
C PHE A 33 1.76 8.71 -8.61
N ARG A 34 1.15 9.17 -7.52
CA ARG A 34 1.84 9.78 -6.37
C ARG A 34 1.32 9.27 -5.01
N PHE A 35 0.45 8.27 -5.04
CA PHE A 35 -0.13 7.70 -3.82
C PHE A 35 0.75 6.55 -3.32
N PRO A 36 0.91 6.34 -1.99
CA PRO A 36 0.55 7.27 -0.94
C PRO A 36 1.56 8.42 -0.88
N THR A 37 2.78 8.19 -1.41
CA THR A 37 3.86 9.15 -1.56
C THR A 37 4.48 9.00 -2.96
N ALA A 38 5.18 10.04 -3.41
CA ALA A 38 5.77 10.10 -4.75
C ALA A 38 7.03 9.24 -4.92
N ASP A 39 7.65 8.84 -3.82
CA ASP A 39 8.91 8.10 -3.73
C ASP A 39 8.72 6.58 -3.63
N ALA A 40 7.48 6.09 -3.57
CA ALA A 40 7.18 4.66 -3.62
C ALA A 40 7.55 4.06 -4.99
N LEU A 41 8.57 3.21 -5.02
CA LEU A 41 9.07 2.58 -6.25
C LEU A 41 8.40 1.23 -6.54
N TYR A 42 8.06 0.46 -5.51
CA TYR A 42 7.54 -0.89 -5.63
C TYR A 42 6.35 -1.10 -4.71
N TRP A 43 5.42 -1.93 -5.16
CA TRP A 43 4.27 -2.38 -4.40
C TRP A 43 4.21 -3.90 -4.44
N THR A 44 4.09 -4.51 -3.27
CA THR A 44 3.92 -5.96 -3.13
C THR A 44 2.72 -6.26 -2.24
N ALA A 45 2.17 -7.46 -2.39
CA ALA A 45 1.08 -7.92 -1.55
C ALA A 45 1.62 -8.25 -0.15
N THR A 46 1.23 -7.45 0.85
CA THR A 46 1.51 -7.77 2.25
C THR A 46 0.65 -8.94 2.69
N ARG A 47 1.27 -10.01 3.18
CA ARG A 47 0.60 -11.11 3.89
C ARG A 47 1.08 -11.11 5.33
N PHE A 48 0.15 -10.89 6.26
CA PHE A 48 0.46 -10.97 7.68
C PHE A 48 0.35 -12.41 8.18
N PRO A 49 1.19 -12.84 9.14
CA PRO A 49 0.94 -14.05 9.90
C PRO A 49 -0.36 -13.93 10.71
N GLU A 50 -1.03 -15.05 10.95
CA GLU A 50 -2.38 -15.08 11.54
C GLU A 50 -2.47 -14.35 12.90
N GLN A 51 -1.38 -14.38 13.67
CA GLN A 51 -1.26 -13.74 14.98
C GLN A 51 -1.37 -12.20 14.91
N GLU A 52 -0.85 -11.59 13.84
CA GLU A 52 -0.89 -10.13 13.66
C GLU A 52 -2.30 -9.60 13.36
N TYR A 53 -3.21 -10.43 12.86
CA TYR A 53 -4.61 -10.02 12.67
C TYR A 53 -5.37 -9.86 13.98
N SER A 54 -4.92 -10.51 15.05
CA SER A 54 -5.58 -10.46 16.36
C SER A 54 -5.07 -9.29 17.23
N ASP A 55 -3.87 -8.76 16.94
CA ASP A 55 -3.30 -7.65 17.68
C ASP A 55 -3.88 -6.30 17.19
N ARG A 56 -4.83 -5.76 17.97
CA ARG A 56 -5.44 -4.46 17.69
C ARG A 56 -4.61 -3.26 18.13
N ASN A 57 -3.45 -3.49 18.75
CA ASN A 57 -2.51 -2.44 19.13
C ASN A 57 -1.43 -2.19 18.05
N ASN A 58 -1.35 -3.03 17.02
CA ASN A 58 -0.47 -2.79 15.88
C ASN A 58 -0.98 -1.60 15.03
N ASN A 59 -0.28 -0.47 15.10
CA ASN A 59 -0.67 0.79 14.47
C ASN A 59 0.39 1.32 13.48
N TRP A 60 1.28 0.47 12.97
CA TRP A 60 2.35 0.89 12.05
C TRP A 60 1.89 1.05 10.59
N HIS A 61 0.61 0.79 10.31
CA HIS A 61 0.00 0.95 8.99
C HIS A 61 -0.77 2.26 8.89
N TYR A 62 -0.84 2.81 7.67
CA TYR A 62 -1.63 4.00 7.35
C TYR A 62 -2.94 3.58 6.67
N PRO A 63 -4.06 3.47 7.41
CA PRO A 63 -5.33 3.07 6.81
C PRO A 63 -5.91 4.17 5.93
N VAL A 64 -6.40 3.80 4.76
CA VAL A 64 -7.13 4.70 3.84
C VAL A 64 -8.52 4.12 3.58
N GLY A 65 -9.55 4.87 3.96
CA GLY A 65 -10.95 4.49 3.78
C GLY A 65 -11.61 5.26 2.64
N ARG A 66 -12.29 4.56 1.72
CA ARG A 66 -13.12 5.19 0.69
C ARG A 66 -14.52 5.47 1.24
N LEU A 67 -14.91 6.74 1.32
CA LEU A 67 -16.26 7.14 1.70
C LEU A 67 -17.27 6.77 0.60
N ARG A 68 -18.50 6.43 1.02
CA ARG A 68 -19.63 6.32 0.10
C ARG A 68 -19.92 7.69 -0.53
N ALA A 69 -20.38 7.71 -1.77
CA ALA A 69 -20.89 8.93 -2.40
C ALA A 69 -21.94 9.62 -1.51
N GLY A 70 -21.74 10.91 -1.23
CA GLY A 70 -22.58 11.74 -0.36
C GLY A 70 -22.29 11.62 1.14
N ALA A 71 -21.38 10.75 1.58
CA ALA A 71 -20.96 10.72 2.98
C ALA A 71 -19.97 11.85 3.28
N SER A 72 -20.15 12.55 4.40
CA SER A 72 -19.20 13.57 4.86
C SER A 72 -18.18 12.94 5.79
N SER A 73 -16.91 13.29 5.62
CA SER A 73 -15.85 12.94 6.58
C SER A 73 -16.10 13.53 7.98
N ARG A 74 -16.90 14.61 8.07
CA ARG A 74 -17.23 15.30 9.33
C ARG A 74 -18.09 14.45 10.27
N SER A 75 -18.74 13.40 9.77
CA SER A 75 -19.49 12.43 10.58
C SER A 75 -18.77 11.11 10.79
N ALA A 76 -17.53 10.97 10.31
CA ALA A 76 -16.69 9.86 10.78
C ALA A 76 -16.44 10.14 12.27
N PRO A 77 -16.83 9.23 13.19
CA PRO A 77 -16.46 9.42 14.57
C PRO A 77 -14.94 9.56 14.63
N ARG A 78 -14.46 10.53 15.42
CA ARG A 78 -13.05 10.69 15.80
C ARG A 78 -12.63 9.50 16.67
N SER A 79 -12.61 8.31 16.09
CA SER A 79 -12.16 7.07 16.71
C SER A 79 -10.71 6.87 16.30
N ALA A 80 -9.72 6.79 17.18
CA ALA A 80 -9.77 6.73 18.64
C ALA A 80 -8.48 7.29 19.27
N PRO A 81 -8.51 7.79 20.52
CA PRO A 81 -7.33 7.72 21.38
C PRO A 81 -6.96 6.25 21.55
N GLY A 82 -5.66 5.94 21.39
CA GLY A 82 -5.14 4.58 21.50
C GLY A 82 -5.64 3.87 22.75
N ALA A 83 -6.05 2.62 22.58
CA ALA A 83 -6.32 1.74 23.68
C ALA A 83 -5.01 1.56 24.47
N ARG A 84 -4.97 2.12 25.69
CA ARG A 84 -4.01 1.69 26.71
C ARG A 84 -4.51 0.36 27.26
N GLY A 85 -3.62 -0.61 27.38
CA GLY A 85 -3.85 -1.92 27.99
C GLY A 85 -3.00 -2.97 27.32
#